data_AF-A0A7R9ZYL3-F1
#
_entry.id   AF-A0A7R9ZYL3-F1
#
_cell.length_a   1.000
_cell.length_b   1.000
_cell.length_c   1.000
_cell.angle_alpha   90.00
_cell.angle_beta   90.00
_cell.angle_gamma   90.00
#
_symmetry.space_group_name_H-M   'P 1'
#
loop_
_entity.id
_entity.type
_entity.pdbx_description
1 polymer ?
#
loop_
_entity_poly.entity_id
_entity_poly.type
_entity_poly.pdbx_seq_one_letter_code
_entity_poly.pdbx_strand_id
1 'polypeptide(L)'
;MAGSALRAEEELEVEAQAEQEEGQQQQQQEVNYHKIFHVVAELHRRGYQRLRIFPLMSPSGCSWRCNLVPLDNIAPMSHSFPLEYEDALLYSSGAQTSFLDGIGDLNADSATAIADAMIENINETDPEDVLARAKGEDSAYAAWFVDEFLAKLPPGALPCLIADWEQDDPYHFGVLGDEHADVKIKFPPVRIDEEEAKPIVSILGFAKARAWRKVFQLLEDHPGLIDEINPYGKSGFTLLHQAAWWGDVEPARKLIAAGADIAKPDSQDKTPLQVARSRKHKKPDLLDLLSKGVE
;
A
#
# COMPACT_ATOMS: atom_id res chain seq x y z
N MET A 1 66.41 12.92 -31.70
CA MET A 1 65.54 11.73 -31.85
C MET A 1 65.20 11.08 -30.51
N ALA A 2 66.15 10.88 -29.58
CA ALA A 2 65.89 10.23 -28.30
C ALA A 2 65.01 11.01 -27.29
N GLY A 3 65.12 12.35 -27.25
CA GLY A 3 64.35 13.17 -26.28
C GLY A 3 62.87 13.37 -26.62
N SER A 4 62.43 12.99 -27.83
CA SER A 4 61.02 13.11 -28.24
C SER A 4 60.22 11.86 -27.92
N ALA A 5 60.89 10.70 -27.79
CA ALA A 5 60.24 9.44 -27.44
C ALA A 5 59.99 9.35 -25.92
N LEU A 6 60.98 9.75 -25.11
CA LEU A 6 60.86 9.79 -23.65
C LEU A 6 59.72 10.70 -23.16
N ARG A 7 59.51 11.83 -23.86
CA ARG A 7 58.47 12.79 -23.50
C ARG A 7 57.05 12.30 -23.84
N ALA A 8 56.93 11.49 -24.88
CA ALA A 8 55.67 10.87 -25.27
C ALA A 8 55.30 9.69 -24.34
N GLU A 9 56.31 8.96 -23.85
CA GLU A 9 56.10 7.89 -22.86
C GLU A 9 55.66 8.46 -21.50
N GLU A 10 56.26 9.57 -21.05
CA GLU A 10 55.84 10.27 -19.82
C GLU A 10 54.42 10.86 -19.93
N GLU A 11 54.04 11.42 -21.09
CA GLU A 11 52.67 11.94 -21.32
C GLU A 11 51.62 10.82 -21.33
N LEU A 12 51.94 9.65 -21.90
CA LEU A 12 51.06 8.47 -21.89
C LEU A 12 50.90 7.85 -20.50
N GLU A 13 51.95 7.85 -19.67
CA GLU A 13 51.86 7.40 -18.27
C GLU A 13 51.03 8.35 -17.41
N VAL A 14 51.11 9.67 -17.65
CA VAL A 14 50.30 10.67 -16.94
C VAL A 14 48.83 10.60 -17.37
N GLU A 15 48.54 10.42 -18.65
CA GLU A 15 47.16 10.19 -19.13
C GLU A 15 46.58 8.87 -18.58
N ALA A 16 47.37 7.78 -18.57
CA ALA A 16 46.92 6.52 -17.99
C ALA A 16 46.71 6.59 -16.47
N GLN A 17 47.51 7.37 -15.75
CA GLN A 17 47.31 7.63 -14.31
C GLN A 17 46.09 8.53 -14.06
N ALA A 18 45.87 9.54 -14.91
CA ALA A 18 44.68 10.39 -14.83
C ALA A 18 43.39 9.62 -15.17
N GLU A 19 43.41 8.72 -16.16
CA GLU A 19 42.29 7.84 -16.48
C GLU A 19 42.06 6.76 -15.40
N GLN A 20 43.12 6.29 -14.74
CA GLN A 20 43.00 5.41 -13.57
C GLN A 20 42.49 6.16 -12.33
N GLU A 21 42.87 7.42 -12.12
CA GLU A 21 42.36 8.26 -11.05
C GLU A 21 40.91 8.72 -11.34
N GLU A 22 40.54 9.03 -12.58
CA GLU A 22 39.16 9.29 -13.00
C GLU A 22 38.29 8.03 -12.92
N GLY A 23 38.83 6.87 -13.29
CA GLY A 23 38.18 5.56 -13.13
C GLY A 23 38.05 5.10 -11.68
N GLN A 24 38.94 5.56 -10.78
CA GLN A 24 38.84 5.35 -9.34
C GLN A 24 37.92 6.39 -8.66
N GLN A 25 37.86 7.62 -9.16
CA GLN A 25 36.91 8.66 -8.71
C GLN A 25 35.48 8.42 -9.19
N GLN A 26 35.29 7.58 -10.21
CA GLN A 26 33.97 7.09 -10.66
C GLN A 26 33.56 5.75 -10.00
N GLN A 27 34.17 5.36 -8.88
CA GLN A 27 33.43 4.53 -7.93
C GLN A 27 32.36 5.40 -7.28
N GLN A 28 31.23 5.55 -7.97
CA GLN A 28 30.04 6.22 -7.46
C GLN A 28 29.72 5.60 -6.09
N GLN A 29 29.95 6.38 -5.04
CA GLN A 29 29.73 5.94 -3.67
C GLN A 29 28.29 5.42 -3.56
N GLU A 30 28.14 4.17 -3.13
CA GLU A 30 26.85 3.50 -3.08
C GLU A 30 25.85 4.35 -2.27
N VAL A 31 24.66 4.58 -2.85
CA VAL A 31 23.63 5.43 -2.24
C VAL A 31 23.05 4.71 -1.02
N ASN A 32 23.00 5.41 0.12
CA ASN A 32 22.45 4.89 1.36
C ASN A 32 20.92 4.95 1.37
N TYR A 33 20.26 4.10 0.59
CA TYR A 33 18.79 4.01 0.54
C TYR A 33 18.17 3.68 1.91
N HIS A 34 18.92 3.02 2.78
CA HIS A 34 18.53 2.72 4.15
C HIS A 34 18.20 3.98 4.98
N LYS A 35 18.81 5.13 4.62
CA LYS A 35 18.54 6.44 5.23
C LYS A 35 17.07 6.82 5.18
N ILE A 36 16.37 6.50 4.09
CA ILE A 36 14.94 6.79 3.89
C ILE A 36 14.12 6.22 5.05
N PHE A 37 14.39 4.97 5.42
CA PHE A 37 13.65 4.30 6.50
C PHE A 37 14.01 4.86 7.88
N HIS A 38 15.25 5.30 8.09
CA HIS A 38 15.61 6.01 9.31
C HIS A 38 14.92 7.39 9.42
N VAL A 39 14.72 8.09 8.30
CA VAL A 39 13.93 9.33 8.27
C VAL A 39 12.48 9.05 8.67
N VAL A 40 11.87 8.01 8.11
CA VAL A 40 10.49 7.60 8.49
C VAL A 40 10.39 7.24 9.97
N ALA A 41 11.35 6.48 10.51
CA ALA A 41 11.36 6.17 11.94
C ALA A 41 11.50 7.41 12.83
N GLU A 42 12.28 8.41 12.40
CA GLU A 42 12.39 9.69 13.10
C GLU A 42 11.07 10.48 13.05
N LEU A 43 10.40 10.52 11.90
CA LEU A 43 9.07 11.12 11.77
C LEU A 43 8.04 10.42 12.67
N HIS A 44 8.06 9.09 12.76
CA HIS A 44 7.21 8.32 13.68
C HIS A 44 7.43 8.71 15.15
N ARG A 45 8.69 8.89 15.59
CA ARG A 45 9.01 9.37 16.95
C ARG A 45 8.45 10.78 17.24
N ARG A 46 8.19 11.56 16.19
CA ARG A 46 7.68 12.93 16.25
C ARG A 46 6.16 13.03 16.03
N GLY A 47 5.46 11.91 16.09
CA GLY A 47 4.01 11.84 16.02
C GLY A 47 3.43 11.81 14.60
N TYR A 48 4.23 11.46 13.59
CA TYR A 48 3.77 11.21 12.21
C TYR A 48 3.58 9.72 11.95
N GLN A 49 3.01 8.98 12.91
CA GLN A 49 2.94 7.52 12.88
C GLN A 49 1.91 7.00 11.86
N ARG A 50 1.09 7.88 11.26
CA ARG A 50 0.18 7.53 10.17
C ARG A 50 0.86 7.58 8.79
N LEU A 51 2.16 7.89 8.73
CA LEU A 51 2.96 7.77 7.50
C LEU A 51 3.30 6.30 7.22
N ARG A 52 3.21 5.90 5.96
CA ARG A 52 3.41 4.52 5.49
C ARG A 52 4.45 4.48 4.39
N ILE A 53 5.26 3.42 4.38
CA ILE A 53 6.17 3.15 3.26
C ILE A 53 5.53 2.23 2.24
N PHE A 54 5.78 2.50 0.97
CA PHE A 54 5.37 1.65 -0.14
C PHE A 54 6.54 1.48 -1.12
N PRO A 55 7.51 0.60 -0.79
CA PRO A 55 8.66 0.35 -1.64
C PRO A 55 8.31 -0.63 -2.77
N LEU A 56 8.73 -0.33 -3.99
CA LEU A 56 8.40 -1.11 -5.20
C LEU A 56 9.43 -0.93 -6.31
N MET A 57 9.40 -1.81 -7.31
CA MET A 57 10.08 -1.57 -8.59
C MET A 57 9.19 -0.77 -9.55
N SER A 58 9.81 0.10 -10.35
CA SER A 58 9.11 0.75 -11.46
C SER A 58 8.59 -0.31 -12.45
N PRO A 59 7.49 -0.06 -13.19
CA PRO A 59 6.98 -1.01 -14.18
C PRO A 59 7.99 -1.39 -15.28
N SER A 60 8.96 -0.51 -15.54
CA SER A 60 10.06 -0.79 -16.47
C SER A 60 11.17 -1.67 -15.90
N GLY A 61 11.18 -1.91 -14.58
CA GLY A 61 12.27 -2.57 -13.86
C GLY A 61 13.55 -1.73 -13.72
N CYS A 62 13.58 -0.49 -14.21
CA CYS A 62 14.81 0.30 -14.26
C CYS A 62 15.13 1.06 -12.96
N SER A 63 14.16 1.23 -12.06
CA SER A 63 14.37 2.01 -10.84
C SER A 63 13.58 1.45 -9.69
N TRP A 64 14.23 1.39 -8.52
CA TRP A 64 13.55 1.16 -7.27
C TRP A 64 12.90 2.46 -6.79
N ARG A 65 11.74 2.36 -6.16
CA ARG A 65 10.96 3.51 -5.67
C ARG A 65 10.49 3.26 -4.25
N CYS A 66 10.34 4.33 -3.50
CA CYS A 66 9.65 4.30 -2.21
C CYS A 66 8.68 5.47 -2.16
N ASN A 67 7.39 5.17 -2.11
CA ASN A 67 6.38 6.17 -1.83
C ASN A 67 6.18 6.25 -0.32
N LEU A 68 6.12 7.47 0.20
CA LEU A 68 5.64 7.75 1.55
C LEU A 68 4.22 8.27 1.42
N VAL A 69 3.27 7.54 2.00
CA VAL A 69 1.84 7.83 1.84
C VAL A 69 1.16 8.00 3.20
N PRO A 70 0.18 8.91 3.32
CA PRO A 70 -0.61 8.99 4.53
C PRO A 70 -1.57 7.79 4.61
N LEU A 71 -1.91 7.37 5.84
CA LEU A 71 -2.79 6.22 6.07
C LEU A 71 -4.16 6.33 5.38
N ASP A 72 -4.69 7.53 5.23
CA ASP A 72 -5.97 7.78 4.55
C ASP A 72 -5.90 7.62 3.02
N ASN A 73 -4.69 7.58 2.44
CA ASN A 73 -4.43 7.28 1.03
C ASN A 73 -4.08 5.79 0.81
N ILE A 74 -4.48 4.90 1.73
CA ILE A 74 -4.34 3.45 1.55
C ILE A 74 -5.72 2.82 1.57
N ALA A 75 -6.00 1.96 0.60
CA ALA A 75 -7.23 1.19 0.61
C ALA A 75 -7.33 0.37 1.92
N PRO A 76 -8.48 0.41 2.63
CA PRO A 76 -8.67 -0.39 3.82
C PRO A 76 -8.34 -1.86 3.53
N MET A 77 -7.49 -2.46 4.36
CA MET A 77 -7.16 -3.89 4.32
C MET A 77 -6.38 -4.41 3.11
N SER A 78 -5.92 -3.57 2.20
CA SER A 78 -4.92 -3.99 1.22
C SER A 78 -3.52 -3.63 1.72
N HIS A 79 -2.58 -4.56 1.57
CA HIS A 79 -1.16 -4.18 1.49
C HIS A 79 -0.87 -3.59 0.09
N SER A 80 -1.91 -3.18 -0.64
CA SER A 80 -1.95 -3.15 -2.10
C SER A 80 -2.44 -1.79 -2.55
N PHE A 81 -1.44 -0.96 -2.79
CA PHE A 81 -1.45 0.28 -3.54
C PHE A 81 -1.97 1.51 -2.78
N PRO A 82 -1.30 2.66 -2.95
CA PRO A 82 -1.94 3.94 -2.62
C PRO A 82 -3.21 4.09 -3.46
N LEU A 83 -4.23 4.74 -2.91
CA LEU A 83 -5.47 5.04 -3.65
C LEU A 83 -5.15 5.98 -4.82
N GLU A 84 -4.37 7.02 -4.54
CA GLU A 84 -3.90 7.99 -5.51
C GLU A 84 -2.38 8.13 -5.42
N TYR A 85 -1.66 7.86 -6.51
CA TYR A 85 -0.19 7.97 -6.54
C TYR A 85 0.30 9.42 -6.52
N GLU A 86 -0.56 10.37 -6.84
CA GLU A 86 -0.28 11.81 -6.82
C GLU A 86 -0.23 12.34 -5.37
N ASP A 87 -0.94 11.68 -4.46
CA ASP A 87 -1.01 11.98 -3.02
C ASP A 87 0.09 11.25 -2.22
N ALA A 88 1.32 11.29 -2.73
CA ALA A 88 2.47 10.58 -2.16
C ALA A 88 3.78 11.34 -2.33
N LEU A 89 4.66 11.23 -1.32
CA LEU A 89 6.04 11.66 -1.47
C LEU A 89 6.84 10.53 -2.12
N LEU A 90 7.21 10.70 -3.38
CA LEU A 90 7.89 9.67 -4.16
C LEU A 90 9.41 9.88 -4.16
N TYR A 91 10.15 8.89 -3.66
CA TYR A 91 11.57 8.74 -3.96
C TYR A 91 11.78 7.68 -5.06
N SER A 92 12.72 7.95 -5.97
CA SER A 92 13.17 7.02 -7.02
C SER A 92 14.69 6.90 -6.97
N SER A 93 15.24 5.70 -7.13
CA SER A 93 16.68 5.47 -7.19
C SER A 93 17.37 6.23 -8.34
N GLY A 94 16.60 6.64 -9.36
CA GLY A 94 17.08 7.54 -10.41
C GLY A 94 17.48 8.94 -9.91
N ALA A 95 17.01 9.36 -8.74
CA ALA A 95 17.40 10.62 -8.10
C ALA A 95 18.74 10.53 -7.34
N GLN A 96 19.35 9.34 -7.27
CA GLN A 96 20.61 9.09 -6.56
C GLN A 96 20.53 9.56 -5.10
N THR A 97 21.44 10.41 -4.64
CA THR A 97 21.46 10.87 -3.24
C THR A 97 20.41 11.95 -2.95
N SER A 98 19.85 12.60 -3.98
CA SER A 98 18.87 13.68 -3.80
C SER A 98 17.52 13.10 -3.34
N PHE A 99 17.12 13.43 -2.12
CA PHE A 99 15.88 12.96 -1.52
C PHE A 99 14.77 14.00 -1.66
N LEU A 100 13.62 13.57 -2.20
CA LEU A 100 12.39 14.36 -2.36
C LEU A 100 12.65 15.77 -2.92
N ASP A 101 13.16 15.81 -4.15
CA ASP A 101 13.48 17.06 -4.87
C ASP A 101 14.43 18.01 -4.12
N GLY A 102 15.35 17.45 -3.34
CA GLY A 102 16.42 18.18 -2.67
C GLY A 102 16.11 18.61 -1.23
N ILE A 103 15.05 18.07 -0.62
CA ILE A 103 14.80 18.21 0.82
C ILE A 103 15.98 17.72 1.67
N GLY A 104 16.75 16.73 1.17
CA GLY A 104 18.01 16.35 1.77
C GLY A 104 18.86 15.41 0.91
N ASP A 105 20.05 15.08 1.40
CA ASP A 105 20.98 14.15 0.76
C ASP A 105 21.12 12.85 1.56
N LEU A 106 20.85 11.70 0.93
CA LEU A 106 20.84 10.39 1.59
C LEU A 106 22.21 9.94 2.12
N ASN A 107 23.30 10.43 1.55
CA ASN A 107 24.67 10.07 1.92
C ASN A 107 25.27 11.08 2.91
N ALA A 108 24.98 12.37 2.75
CA ALA A 108 25.57 13.43 3.56
C ALA A 108 24.77 13.76 4.83
N ASP A 109 23.43 13.80 4.75
CA ASP A 109 22.61 14.30 5.84
C ASP A 109 22.26 13.22 6.87
N SER A 110 22.05 13.66 8.11
CA SER A 110 21.48 12.79 9.15
C SER A 110 19.98 12.60 8.91
N ALA A 111 19.43 11.45 9.33
CA ALA A 111 18.00 11.21 9.24
C ALA A 111 17.17 12.26 10.01
N THR A 112 17.71 12.73 11.15
CA THR A 112 17.15 13.84 11.93
C THR A 112 17.07 15.13 11.13
N ALA A 113 18.14 15.52 10.43
CA ALA A 113 18.17 16.75 9.64
C ALA A 113 17.18 16.71 8.47
N ILE A 114 17.08 15.58 7.77
CA ILE A 114 16.10 15.40 6.69
C ILE A 114 14.67 15.46 7.27
N ALA A 115 14.43 14.81 8.41
CA ALA A 115 13.12 14.87 9.08
C ALA A 115 12.76 16.29 9.56
N ASP A 116 13.73 17.07 10.05
CA ASP A 116 13.55 18.49 10.39
C ASP A 116 13.11 19.26 9.13
N ALA A 117 13.86 19.13 8.03
CA ALA A 117 13.56 19.80 6.77
C ALA A 117 12.17 19.42 6.22
N MET A 118 11.79 18.13 6.27
CA MET A 118 10.46 17.69 5.86
C MET A 118 9.35 18.36 6.70
N ILE A 119 9.53 18.45 8.02
CA ILE A 119 8.55 19.07 8.92
C ILE A 119 8.46 20.59 8.71
N GLU A 120 9.60 21.26 8.50
CA GLU A 120 9.65 22.70 8.24
C GLU A 120 8.97 23.10 6.93
N ASN A 121 8.87 22.17 5.97
CA ASN A 121 8.23 22.38 4.67
C ASN A 121 6.74 21.98 4.63
N ILE A 122 6.14 21.56 5.76
CA ILE A 122 4.71 21.21 5.81
C ILE A 122 3.86 22.44 5.50
N ASN A 123 2.93 22.31 4.56
CA ASN A 123 1.89 23.30 4.32
C ASN A 123 0.60 22.92 5.05
N GLU A 124 0.45 23.37 6.29
CA GLU A 124 -0.74 23.11 7.14
C GLU A 124 -2.06 23.64 6.56
N THR A 125 -2.01 24.49 5.53
CA THR A 125 -3.22 25.02 4.87
C THR A 125 -3.62 24.22 3.64
N ASP A 126 -2.76 23.32 3.17
CA ASP A 126 -3.02 22.46 2.04
C ASP A 126 -3.64 21.14 2.51
N PRO A 127 -4.91 20.85 2.17
CA PRO A 127 -5.54 19.60 2.55
C PRO A 127 -4.91 18.36 1.88
N GLU A 128 -4.08 18.54 0.85
CA GLU A 128 -3.39 17.46 0.14
C GLU A 128 -1.98 17.19 0.68
N ASP A 129 -1.47 18.01 1.60
CA ASP A 129 -0.13 17.84 2.18
C ASP A 129 0.00 16.46 2.87
N VAL A 130 0.88 15.63 2.31
CA VAL A 130 1.09 14.24 2.72
C VAL A 130 1.51 14.15 4.19
N LEU A 131 2.42 15.01 4.63
CA LEU A 131 3.00 14.90 5.95
C LEU A 131 2.06 15.50 7.01
N ALA A 132 1.30 16.55 6.68
CA ALA A 132 0.20 17.05 7.50
C ALA A 132 -0.85 15.95 7.75
N ARG A 133 -1.30 15.26 6.69
CA ARG A 133 -2.26 14.13 6.76
C ARG A 133 -1.72 12.93 7.54
N ALA A 134 -0.41 12.74 7.53
CA ALA A 134 0.26 11.67 8.27
C ALA A 134 0.43 11.95 9.77
N LYS A 135 0.07 13.14 10.27
CA LYS A 135 0.13 13.47 11.69
C LYS A 135 -0.88 12.65 12.50
N GLY A 136 -0.43 12.01 13.56
CA GLY A 136 -1.26 11.24 14.50
C GLY A 136 -0.62 9.94 14.95
N GLU A 137 -1.24 9.32 15.95
CA GLU A 137 -0.75 8.09 16.59
C GLU A 137 -1.17 6.81 15.84
N ASP A 138 -0.21 5.89 15.76
CA ASP A 138 -0.33 4.52 15.31
C ASP A 138 0.85 3.70 15.86
N SER A 139 0.83 3.50 17.18
CA SER A 139 1.93 2.85 17.89
C SER A 139 2.15 1.42 17.41
N ALA A 140 1.13 0.74 16.88
CA ALA A 140 1.24 -0.60 16.33
C ALA A 140 2.09 -0.60 15.06
N TYR A 141 1.81 0.30 14.11
CA TYR A 141 2.62 0.42 12.90
C TYR A 141 4.03 0.92 13.24
N ALA A 142 4.16 1.93 14.09
CA ALA A 142 5.46 2.48 14.47
C ALA A 142 6.36 1.46 15.17
N ALA A 143 5.80 0.64 16.08
CA ALA A 143 6.54 -0.45 16.72
C ALA A 143 6.95 -1.52 15.70
N TRP A 144 6.03 -1.98 14.84
CA TRP A 144 6.37 -2.90 13.76
C TRP A 144 7.47 -2.35 12.86
N PHE A 145 7.41 -1.07 12.50
CA PHE A 145 8.36 -0.45 11.60
C PHE A 145 9.80 -0.50 12.14
N VAL A 146 9.96 -0.32 13.46
CA VAL A 146 11.28 -0.39 14.10
C VAL A 146 11.68 -1.83 14.42
N ASP A 147 10.80 -2.57 15.10
CA ASP A 147 11.13 -3.86 15.74
C ASP A 147 11.12 -5.04 14.75
N GLU A 148 10.40 -4.92 13.64
CA GLU A 148 10.27 -5.96 12.63
C GLU A 148 10.89 -5.53 11.29
N PHE A 149 10.53 -4.36 10.76
CA PHE A 149 11.01 -3.92 9.45
C PHE A 149 12.47 -3.45 9.49
N LEU A 150 12.78 -2.37 10.20
CA LEU A 150 14.15 -1.83 10.28
C LEU A 150 15.13 -2.80 10.94
N ALA A 151 14.71 -3.51 12.00
CA ALA A 151 15.59 -4.44 12.71
C ALA A 151 16.07 -5.62 11.85
N LYS A 152 15.33 -5.98 10.80
CA LYS A 152 15.62 -7.15 9.96
C LYS A 152 16.04 -6.79 8.54
N LEU A 153 15.88 -5.54 8.11
CA LEU A 153 16.32 -5.10 6.79
C LEU A 153 17.85 -5.01 6.75
N PRO A 154 18.55 -5.76 5.88
CA PRO A 154 19.99 -5.67 5.78
C PRO A 154 20.46 -4.30 5.26
N PRO A 155 21.61 -3.77 5.71
CA PRO A 155 22.19 -2.56 5.13
C PRO A 155 22.32 -2.67 3.61
N GLY A 156 21.94 -1.63 2.87
CA GLY A 156 21.95 -1.63 1.40
C GLY A 156 20.79 -2.37 0.72
N ALA A 157 20.04 -3.20 1.45
CA ALA A 157 18.94 -3.97 0.89
C ALA A 157 17.78 -3.08 0.42
N LEU A 158 17.18 -3.46 -0.71
CA LEU A 158 16.03 -2.78 -1.30
C LEU A 158 14.76 -3.61 -1.09
N PRO A 159 13.89 -3.24 -0.13
CA PRO A 159 12.63 -3.95 0.08
C PRO A 159 11.70 -3.70 -1.10
N CYS A 160 10.83 -4.66 -1.43
CA CYS A 160 9.88 -4.58 -2.52
C CYS A 160 8.57 -5.22 -2.06
N LEU A 161 7.55 -4.37 -1.85
CA LEU A 161 6.24 -4.78 -1.38
C LEU A 161 5.45 -5.50 -2.48
N ILE A 162 5.57 -5.02 -3.72
CA ILE A 162 4.88 -5.58 -4.88
C ILE A 162 5.88 -5.80 -5.99
N ALA A 163 5.84 -7.01 -6.52
CA ALA A 163 6.57 -7.44 -7.70
C ALA A 163 5.57 -8.04 -8.70
N ASP A 164 5.82 -7.85 -9.98
CA ASP A 164 5.10 -8.49 -11.09
C ASP A 164 5.55 -9.94 -11.33
N TRP A 165 6.55 -10.42 -10.59
CA TRP A 165 6.96 -11.82 -10.52
C TRP A 165 6.34 -12.55 -9.31
N GLU A 166 6.22 -13.88 -9.41
CA GLU A 166 5.73 -14.72 -8.30
C GLU A 166 6.62 -14.52 -7.06
N GLN A 167 6.01 -14.11 -5.95
CA GLN A 167 6.66 -14.09 -4.66
C GLN A 167 6.54 -15.49 -4.05
N ASP A 168 7.68 -16.13 -3.76
CA ASP A 168 7.73 -17.46 -3.14
C ASP A 168 7.12 -17.49 -1.72
N ASP A 169 7.07 -16.33 -1.06
CA ASP A 169 6.58 -16.17 0.32
C ASP A 169 5.56 -15.03 0.42
N PRO A 170 4.25 -15.32 0.34
CA PRO A 170 3.20 -14.31 0.33
C PRO A 170 2.93 -13.68 1.71
N TYR A 171 3.74 -13.98 2.73
CA TYR A 171 3.56 -13.50 4.11
C TYR A 171 4.64 -12.51 4.57
N HIS A 172 5.68 -12.29 3.78
CA HIS A 172 6.81 -11.44 4.11
C HIS A 172 7.10 -10.45 2.98
N PHE A 173 7.75 -9.34 3.31
CA PHE A 173 8.28 -8.42 2.30
C PHE A 173 9.25 -9.14 1.37
N GLY A 174 9.13 -8.88 0.07
CA GLY A 174 10.21 -9.16 -0.86
C GLY A 174 11.39 -8.24 -0.55
N VAL A 175 12.60 -8.75 -0.72
CA VAL A 175 13.83 -7.95 -0.69
C VAL A 175 14.60 -8.29 -1.95
N LEU A 176 14.99 -7.28 -2.73
CA LEU A 176 15.68 -7.50 -4.00
C LEU A 176 17.10 -8.01 -3.77
N GLY A 177 17.56 -8.92 -4.63
CA GLY A 177 18.87 -9.56 -4.54
C GLY A 177 18.77 -10.99 -3.99
N ASP A 178 19.41 -11.93 -4.67
CA ASP A 178 19.40 -13.36 -4.30
C ASP A 178 20.06 -13.57 -2.93
N GLU A 179 21.01 -12.71 -2.54
CA GLU A 179 21.66 -12.66 -1.23
C GLU A 179 20.69 -12.34 -0.07
N HIS A 180 19.47 -11.90 -0.37
CA HIS A 180 18.44 -11.54 0.61
C HIS A 180 17.26 -12.51 0.63
N ALA A 181 17.33 -13.64 -0.09
CA ALA A 181 16.25 -14.64 -0.15
C ALA A 181 15.80 -15.19 1.22
N ASP A 182 16.73 -15.23 2.19
CA ASP A 182 16.47 -15.71 3.55
C ASP A 182 15.88 -14.63 4.49
N VAL A 183 15.77 -13.38 4.04
CA VAL A 183 15.22 -12.28 4.85
C VAL A 183 13.71 -12.46 5.01
N LYS A 184 13.25 -12.53 6.27
CA LYS A 184 11.83 -12.71 6.62
C LYS A 184 11.32 -11.55 7.48
N ILE A 185 10.92 -10.47 6.79
CA ILE A 185 10.26 -9.30 7.38
C ILE A 185 8.75 -9.48 7.23
N LYS A 186 8.02 -9.62 8.33
CA LYS A 186 6.56 -9.75 8.29
C LYS A 186 5.91 -8.47 7.80
N PHE A 187 4.78 -8.59 7.14
CA PHE A 187 3.95 -7.44 6.80
C PHE A 187 3.52 -6.63 8.03
N PRO A 188 3.26 -5.31 7.88
CA PRO A 188 2.77 -4.48 8.97
C PRO A 188 1.49 -5.04 9.58
N PRO A 189 1.23 -4.76 10.87
CA PRO A 189 -0.06 -5.04 11.45
C PRO A 189 -1.10 -4.30 10.61
N VAL A 190 -2.05 -5.03 10.05
CA VAL A 190 -3.13 -4.38 9.34
C VAL A 190 -3.96 -3.63 10.38
N ARG A 191 -4.13 -2.32 10.20
CA ARG A 191 -5.03 -1.52 11.02
C ARG A 191 -6.46 -1.90 10.63
N ILE A 192 -6.89 -3.02 11.19
CA ILE A 192 -8.30 -3.35 11.29
C ILE A 192 -8.81 -2.36 12.33
N ASP A 193 -9.61 -1.38 11.95
CA ASP A 193 -10.44 -0.69 12.95
C ASP A 193 -11.44 -1.73 13.44
N GLU A 194 -11.02 -2.55 14.40
CA GLU A 194 -11.74 -3.75 14.82
C GLU A 194 -13.14 -3.41 15.31
N GLU A 195 -13.35 -2.22 15.88
CA GLU A 195 -14.66 -1.77 16.32
C GLU A 195 -15.60 -1.43 15.15
N GLU A 196 -15.08 -0.85 14.05
CA GLU A 196 -15.88 -0.44 12.89
C GLU A 196 -16.08 -1.59 11.87
N ALA A 197 -15.09 -2.47 11.73
CA ALA A 197 -15.16 -3.65 10.87
C ALA A 197 -15.92 -4.84 11.52
N LYS A 198 -16.00 -4.92 12.86
CA LYS A 198 -16.76 -5.97 13.58
C LYS A 198 -18.22 -6.01 13.11
N PRO A 199 -18.96 -4.90 13.03
CA PRO A 199 -20.31 -4.88 12.49
C PRO A 199 -20.39 -5.41 11.05
N ILE A 200 -19.52 -4.96 10.14
CA ILE A 200 -19.50 -5.40 8.72
C ILE A 200 -19.22 -6.90 8.60
N VAL A 201 -18.19 -7.40 9.29
CA VAL A 201 -17.84 -8.83 9.26
C VAL A 201 -18.93 -9.68 9.91
N SER A 202 -19.50 -9.21 11.02
CA SER A 202 -20.57 -9.91 11.74
C SER A 202 -21.87 -9.95 10.94
N ILE A 203 -22.26 -8.85 10.30
CA ILE A 203 -23.53 -8.77 9.57
C ILE A 203 -23.54 -9.67 8.34
N LEU A 204 -22.44 -9.67 7.57
CA LEU A 204 -22.29 -10.56 6.42
C LEU A 204 -22.10 -12.02 6.85
N GLY A 205 -21.46 -12.26 7.99
CA GLY A 205 -21.41 -13.58 8.63
C GLY A 205 -22.80 -14.10 8.99
N PHE A 206 -23.65 -13.26 9.60
CA PHE A 206 -25.04 -13.61 9.91
C PHE A 206 -25.88 -13.83 8.65
N ALA A 207 -25.73 -13.01 7.60
CA ALA A 207 -26.41 -13.19 6.33
C ALA A 207 -26.01 -14.52 5.66
N LYS A 208 -24.71 -14.86 5.66
CA LYS A 208 -24.20 -16.15 5.16
C LYS A 208 -24.77 -17.34 5.93
N ALA A 209 -24.93 -17.19 7.26
CA ALA A 209 -25.56 -18.18 8.13
C ALA A 209 -27.11 -18.14 8.09
N ARG A 210 -27.71 -17.26 7.27
CA ARG A 210 -29.16 -17.03 7.15
C ARG A 210 -29.83 -16.61 8.46
N ALA A 211 -29.07 -16.01 9.37
CA ALA A 211 -29.54 -15.44 10.63
C ALA A 211 -30.12 -14.03 10.42
N TRP A 212 -31.07 -13.90 9.50
CA TRP A 212 -31.63 -12.61 9.04
C TRP A 212 -32.21 -11.75 10.17
N ARG A 213 -32.70 -12.37 11.25
CA ARG A 213 -33.12 -11.63 12.45
C ARG A 213 -31.97 -10.78 13.05
N LYS A 214 -30.77 -11.34 13.14
CA LYS A 214 -29.59 -10.63 13.65
C LYS A 214 -29.07 -9.59 12.66
N VAL A 215 -29.19 -9.87 11.36
CA VAL A 215 -28.87 -8.91 10.29
C VAL A 215 -29.70 -7.64 10.44
N PHE A 216 -31.03 -7.79 10.52
CA PHE A 216 -31.91 -6.63 10.65
C PHE A 216 -31.75 -5.89 11.98
N GLN A 217 -31.51 -6.64 13.08
CA GLN A 217 -31.19 -6.02 14.37
C GLN A 217 -29.92 -5.15 14.28
N LEU A 218 -28.89 -5.61 13.55
CA LEU A 218 -27.66 -4.82 13.40
C LEU A 218 -27.82 -3.66 12.41
N LEU A 219 -28.68 -3.78 11.39
CA LEU A 219 -29.01 -2.67 10.48
C LEU A 219 -29.81 -1.56 11.17
N GLU A 220 -30.60 -1.87 12.21
CA GLU A 220 -31.29 -0.86 13.01
C GLU A 220 -30.28 0.05 13.73
N ASP A 221 -29.21 -0.52 14.28
CA ASP A 221 -28.14 0.20 14.96
C ASP A 221 -27.15 0.85 13.98
N HIS A 222 -26.97 0.27 12.79
CA HIS A 222 -25.97 0.68 11.79
C HIS A 222 -26.54 0.64 10.35
N PRO A 223 -27.37 1.61 9.95
CA PRO A 223 -28.05 1.59 8.64
C PRO A 223 -27.09 1.72 7.45
N GLY A 224 -25.91 2.36 7.64
CA GLY A 224 -24.89 2.51 6.60
C GLY A 224 -24.29 1.18 6.10
N LEU A 225 -24.49 0.07 6.82
CA LEU A 225 -23.93 -1.25 6.46
C LEU A 225 -24.69 -1.95 5.32
N ILE A 226 -25.80 -1.37 4.85
CA ILE A 226 -26.75 -2.07 3.98
C ILE A 226 -26.14 -2.59 2.66
N ASP A 227 -25.22 -1.81 2.08
CA ASP A 227 -24.52 -2.13 0.84
C ASP A 227 -23.02 -2.39 1.05
N GLU A 228 -22.58 -2.50 2.30
CA GLU A 228 -21.18 -2.79 2.59
C GLU A 228 -20.80 -4.21 2.20
N ILE A 229 -19.54 -4.37 1.82
CA ILE A 229 -18.95 -5.66 1.45
C ILE A 229 -17.95 -6.07 2.53
N ASN A 230 -17.66 -7.36 2.62
CA ASN A 230 -16.64 -7.83 3.55
C ASN A 230 -15.26 -7.42 3.01
N PRO A 231 -14.51 -6.52 3.67
CA PRO A 231 -13.20 -6.09 3.18
C PRO A 231 -12.16 -7.21 3.21
N TYR A 232 -12.41 -8.29 3.97
CA TYR A 232 -11.59 -9.51 4.01
C TYR A 232 -12.08 -10.59 3.02
N GLY A 233 -13.20 -10.34 2.33
CA GLY A 233 -13.88 -11.32 1.48
C GLY A 233 -13.59 -11.11 0.01
N LYS A 234 -13.09 -12.14 -0.68
CA LYS A 234 -12.82 -12.09 -2.14
C LYS A 234 -14.07 -12.03 -3.02
N SER A 235 -15.28 -12.14 -2.45
CA SER A 235 -16.52 -12.25 -3.24
C SER A 235 -17.17 -10.91 -3.55
N GLY A 236 -16.88 -9.83 -2.82
CA GLY A 236 -17.58 -8.54 -3.00
C GLY A 236 -19.10 -8.61 -2.74
N PHE A 237 -19.58 -9.58 -1.95
CA PHE A 237 -21.02 -9.74 -1.72
C PHE A 237 -21.55 -8.75 -0.68
N THR A 238 -22.61 -8.03 -1.04
CA THR A 238 -23.47 -7.30 -0.10
C THR A 238 -24.51 -8.22 0.56
N LEU A 239 -25.32 -7.68 1.49
CA LEU A 239 -26.45 -8.41 2.08
C LEU A 239 -27.45 -8.89 1.01
N LEU A 240 -27.68 -8.08 -0.03
CA LEU A 240 -28.60 -8.44 -1.11
C LEU A 240 -28.05 -9.57 -2.00
N HIS A 241 -26.74 -9.59 -2.25
CA HIS A 241 -26.08 -10.73 -2.90
C HIS A 241 -26.26 -12.02 -2.09
N GLN A 242 -26.13 -11.96 -0.76
CA GLN A 242 -26.35 -13.13 0.10
C GLN A 242 -27.80 -13.62 0.04
N ALA A 243 -28.77 -12.71 0.08
CA ALA A 243 -30.19 -13.07 -0.06
C ALA A 243 -30.48 -13.70 -1.44
N ALA A 244 -29.92 -13.14 -2.51
CA ALA A 244 -30.00 -13.67 -3.86
C ALA A 244 -29.35 -15.06 -4.00
N TRP A 245 -28.18 -15.26 -3.38
CA TRP A 245 -27.45 -16.52 -3.40
C TRP A 245 -28.27 -17.68 -2.79
N TRP A 246 -28.93 -17.42 -1.66
CA TRP A 246 -29.77 -18.40 -0.96
C TRP A 246 -31.21 -18.49 -1.49
N GLY A 247 -31.66 -17.48 -2.24
CA GLY A 247 -33.01 -17.40 -2.77
C GLY A 247 -34.02 -16.97 -1.70
N ASP A 248 -33.60 -16.15 -0.74
CA ASP A 248 -34.38 -15.72 0.42
C ASP A 248 -35.22 -14.47 0.05
N VAL A 249 -36.47 -14.71 -0.40
CA VAL A 249 -37.40 -13.68 -0.93
C VAL A 249 -37.70 -12.57 0.09
N GLU A 250 -38.10 -12.95 1.31
CA GLU A 250 -38.52 -11.98 2.33
C GLU A 250 -37.37 -11.12 2.86
N PRO A 251 -36.17 -11.67 3.15
CA PRO A 251 -35.00 -10.85 3.42
C PRO A 251 -34.63 -9.90 2.28
N ALA A 252 -34.63 -10.37 1.02
CA ALA A 252 -34.37 -9.50 -0.12
C ALA A 252 -35.37 -8.34 -0.20
N ARG A 253 -36.66 -8.61 0.05
CA ARG A 253 -37.71 -7.57 0.06
C ARG A 253 -37.43 -6.51 1.12
N LYS A 254 -37.05 -6.92 2.33
CA LYS A 254 -36.76 -6.01 3.43
C LYS A 254 -35.50 -5.18 3.19
N LEU A 255 -34.44 -5.79 2.64
CA LEU A 255 -33.21 -5.07 2.29
C LEU A 255 -33.48 -4.00 1.23
N ILE A 256 -34.25 -4.33 0.19
CA ILE A 256 -34.60 -3.37 -0.86
C ILE A 256 -35.49 -2.25 -0.32
N ALA A 257 -36.47 -2.58 0.54
CA ALA A 257 -37.29 -1.58 1.20
C ALA A 257 -36.48 -0.65 2.13
N ALA A 258 -35.34 -1.12 2.64
CA ALA A 258 -34.40 -0.35 3.45
C ALA A 258 -33.36 0.43 2.61
N GLY A 259 -33.41 0.34 1.28
CA GLY A 259 -32.57 1.11 0.37
C GLY A 259 -31.33 0.40 -0.19
N ALA A 260 -31.23 -0.93 -0.05
CA ALA A 260 -30.13 -1.69 -0.64
C ALA A 260 -30.06 -1.50 -2.17
N ASP A 261 -28.87 -1.25 -2.68
CA ASP A 261 -28.61 -1.12 -4.12
C ASP A 261 -28.77 -2.48 -4.82
N ILE A 262 -29.78 -2.55 -5.69
CA ILE A 262 -30.12 -3.76 -6.46
C ILE A 262 -29.22 -4.00 -7.66
N ALA A 263 -28.46 -2.98 -8.08
CA ALA A 263 -27.56 -3.01 -9.23
C ALA A 263 -26.08 -3.10 -8.84
N LYS A 264 -25.74 -2.95 -7.55
CA LYS A 264 -24.35 -3.02 -7.06
C LYS A 264 -23.68 -4.32 -7.54
N PRO A 265 -22.52 -4.25 -8.23
CA PRO A 265 -21.80 -5.44 -8.67
C PRO A 265 -20.99 -6.06 -7.53
N ASP A 266 -20.83 -7.39 -7.59
CA ASP A 266 -19.86 -8.14 -6.79
C ASP A 266 -18.45 -8.11 -7.43
N SER A 267 -17.49 -8.87 -6.86
CA SER A 267 -16.11 -8.91 -7.39
C SER A 267 -15.95 -9.63 -8.74
N GLN A 268 -17.03 -10.23 -9.26
CA GLN A 268 -17.10 -10.85 -10.58
C GLN A 268 -18.00 -10.04 -11.53
N ASP A 269 -18.26 -8.78 -11.22
CA ASP A 269 -19.17 -7.87 -11.93
C ASP A 269 -20.61 -8.40 -12.00
N LYS A 270 -21.02 -9.26 -11.06
CA LYS A 270 -22.36 -9.80 -11.02
C LYS A 270 -23.25 -9.01 -10.09
N THR A 271 -24.42 -8.64 -10.57
CA THR A 271 -25.49 -8.08 -9.72
C THR A 271 -26.17 -9.17 -8.89
N PRO A 272 -26.92 -8.81 -7.83
CA PRO A 272 -27.73 -9.76 -7.08
C PRO A 272 -28.67 -10.58 -7.97
N LEU A 273 -29.27 -9.98 -9.01
CA LEU A 273 -30.12 -10.70 -9.97
C LEU A 273 -29.33 -11.76 -10.74
N GLN A 274 -28.14 -11.42 -11.22
CA GLN A 274 -27.28 -12.35 -11.95
C GLN A 274 -26.80 -13.49 -11.03
N VAL A 275 -26.49 -13.20 -9.76
CA VAL A 275 -26.21 -14.22 -8.76
C VAL A 275 -27.41 -15.15 -8.56
N ALA A 276 -28.63 -14.63 -8.37
CA ALA A 276 -29.83 -15.44 -8.23
C ALA A 276 -30.08 -16.37 -9.44
N ARG A 277 -29.87 -15.85 -10.66
CA ARG A 277 -29.96 -16.62 -11.91
C ARG A 277 -28.89 -17.70 -12.01
N SER A 278 -27.64 -17.39 -11.64
CA SER A 278 -26.53 -18.36 -11.66
C SER A 278 -26.77 -19.55 -10.73
N ARG A 279 -27.49 -19.31 -9.61
CA ARG A 279 -27.93 -20.33 -8.66
C ARG A 279 -29.18 -21.09 -9.09
N LYS A 280 -29.73 -20.77 -10.27
CA LYS A 280 -30.93 -21.39 -10.87
C LYS A 280 -32.18 -21.28 -9.98
N HIS A 281 -32.30 -20.22 -9.19
CA HIS A 281 -33.52 -19.96 -8.44
C HIS A 281 -34.69 -19.71 -9.39
N LYS A 282 -35.81 -20.41 -9.18
CA LYS A 282 -37.03 -20.32 -10.01
C LYS A 282 -38.17 -19.54 -9.36
N LYS A 283 -37.90 -18.86 -8.25
CA LYS A 283 -38.92 -18.11 -7.50
C LYS A 283 -39.19 -16.80 -8.25
N PRO A 284 -40.33 -16.64 -8.92
CA PRO A 284 -40.62 -15.45 -9.73
C PRO A 284 -40.57 -14.20 -8.84
N ASP A 285 -41.12 -14.26 -7.63
CA ASP A 285 -41.13 -13.16 -6.67
C ASP A 285 -39.73 -12.60 -6.34
N LEU A 286 -38.69 -13.45 -6.29
CA LEU A 286 -37.32 -12.99 -6.05
C LEU A 286 -36.74 -12.33 -7.30
N LEU A 287 -36.95 -12.94 -8.46
CA LEU A 287 -36.40 -12.45 -9.73
C LEU A 287 -37.05 -11.12 -10.12
N ASP A 288 -38.36 -11.01 -9.95
CA ASP A 288 -39.14 -9.80 -10.19
C ASP A 288 -38.81 -8.69 -9.20
N LEU A 289 -38.44 -9.05 -7.97
CA LEU A 289 -38.01 -8.09 -6.96
C LEU A 289 -36.62 -7.52 -7.32
N LEU A 290 -35.69 -8.37 -7.76
CA LEU A 290 -34.33 -7.98 -8.11
C LEU A 290 -34.20 -7.37 -9.52
N SER A 291 -35.23 -7.43 -10.35
CA SER A 291 -35.24 -6.83 -11.70
C SER A 291 -35.75 -5.39 -11.74
N LYS A 292 -36.37 -4.89 -10.66
CA LYS A 292 -37.15 -3.65 -10.63
C LYS A 292 -36.40 -2.32 -10.73
N GLY A 293 -35.09 -2.31 -10.95
CA GLY A 293 -34.29 -1.10 -11.18
C GLY A 293 -33.12 -1.33 -12.14
N VAL A 294 -33.32 -2.25 -13.07
CA VAL A 294 -32.48 -2.40 -14.27
C VAL A 294 -33.36 -1.95 -15.45
N GLU A 295 -33.55 -0.64 -15.59
CA GLU A 295 -33.99 0.01 -16.84
C GLU A 295 -32.84 0.83 -17.43
#